data_AF-A0A0F8VFN2-F1
#
_entry.id   AF-A0A0F8VFN2-F1
#
_cell.length_a   1.000
_cell.length_b   1.000
_cell.length_c   1.000
_cell.angle_alpha   90.00
_cell.angle_beta   90.00
_cell.angle_gamma   90.00
#
_symmetry.space_group_name_H-M   'P 1'
#
loop_
_entity.id
_entity.type
_entity.pdbx_description
1 polymer ?
#
loop_
_entity_poly.entity_id
_entity_poly.type
_entity_poly.pdbx_seq_one_letter_code
_entity_poly.pdbx_strand_id
1 'polypeptide(L)'
;MPKKKIIIDTDPGIDDILALLLALSATSEEVEVLLISLTFGNIEVKSCLRNVVSMFHILEKEMQWRLEKGRPQGFEALRAHPPIVAVGAEDPLEDQKMLADYFHGTDGLGGIHASVSITKPPSFGTTELTRIQHPHFTPTEAWEHLFDPTSEPTEIDPVPTGGAHQQSFIPSKRRAHEEILRVLRENDPDTVSIVAVGPLTNLALASAADPETFLRAKEVVVMGGAISEPGNRSC
;
A
#
# COMPACT_ATOMS: atom_id res chain seq x y z
N MET A 1 -21.90 -14.90 -7.92
CA MET A 1 -21.92 -13.48 -8.39
C MET A 1 -20.72 -13.30 -9.31
N PRO A 2 -20.74 -12.35 -10.26
CA PRO A 2 -19.54 -12.07 -11.05
C PRO A 2 -18.39 -11.59 -10.16
N LYS A 3 -17.16 -11.94 -10.53
CA LYS A 3 -15.91 -11.54 -9.85
C LYS A 3 -15.83 -10.02 -9.74
N LYS A 4 -15.56 -9.49 -8.55
CA LYS A 4 -15.42 -8.05 -8.31
C LYS A 4 -13.99 -7.62 -8.64
N LYS A 5 -13.85 -6.78 -9.66
CA LYS A 5 -12.59 -6.10 -9.96
C LYS A 5 -12.50 -4.83 -9.14
N ILE A 6 -11.42 -4.68 -8.38
CA ILE A 6 -11.27 -3.54 -7.47
C ILE A 6 -9.94 -2.82 -7.63
N ILE A 7 -9.99 -1.50 -7.45
CA ILE A 7 -8.84 -0.65 -7.17
C ILE A 7 -8.92 -0.30 -5.67
N ILE A 8 -7.81 -0.40 -4.95
CA ILE A 8 -7.71 0.03 -3.55
C ILE A 8 -6.80 1.25 -3.50
N ASP A 9 -7.32 2.41 -3.08
CA ASP A 9 -6.57 3.65 -2.86
C ASP A 9 -6.39 3.89 -1.36
N THR A 10 -5.15 3.90 -0.86
CA THR A 10 -4.85 3.69 0.57
C THR A 10 -3.57 4.39 1.03
N ASP A 11 -3.49 4.74 2.31
CA ASP A 11 -2.30 5.18 3.05
C ASP A 11 -1.84 4.14 4.11
N PRO A 12 -1.32 2.97 3.70
CA PRO A 12 -1.17 1.73 4.47
C PRO A 12 -0.83 1.86 5.97
N GLY A 13 -1.84 2.11 6.80
CA GLY A 13 -1.82 1.96 8.25
C GLY A 13 -2.19 0.54 8.68
N ILE A 14 -2.38 0.35 9.98
CA ILE A 14 -2.68 -0.96 10.57
C ILE A 14 -3.97 -1.55 9.97
N ASP A 15 -5.03 -0.76 9.91
CA ASP A 15 -6.34 -1.14 9.41
C ASP A 15 -6.36 -1.29 7.88
N ASP A 16 -5.63 -0.45 7.14
CA ASP A 16 -5.43 -0.63 5.70
C ASP A 16 -4.74 -1.94 5.36
N ILE A 17 -3.68 -2.29 6.09
CA ILE A 17 -2.98 -3.56 5.89
C ILE A 17 -3.93 -4.73 6.15
N LEU A 18 -4.79 -4.65 7.17
CA LEU A 18 -5.81 -5.68 7.41
C LEU A 18 -6.83 -5.76 6.26
N ALA A 19 -7.25 -4.62 5.70
CA ALA A 19 -8.15 -4.57 4.54
C ALA A 19 -7.50 -5.18 3.29
N LEU A 20 -6.22 -4.86 3.03
CA LEU A 20 -5.44 -5.45 1.94
C LEU A 20 -5.28 -6.96 2.13
N LEU A 21 -4.90 -7.42 3.32
CA LEU A 21 -4.80 -8.85 3.63
C LEU A 21 -6.12 -9.58 3.41
N LEU A 22 -7.24 -8.98 3.82
CA LEU A 22 -8.57 -9.53 3.59
C LEU A 22 -8.85 -9.67 2.09
N ALA A 23 -8.65 -8.61 1.31
CA ALA A 23 -8.89 -8.62 -0.13
C ALA A 23 -8.01 -9.65 -0.86
N LEU A 24 -6.72 -9.73 -0.49
CA LEU A 24 -5.75 -10.66 -1.08
C LEU A 24 -5.99 -12.12 -0.66
N SER A 25 -6.63 -12.35 0.50
CA SER A 25 -7.00 -13.68 1.00
C SER A 25 -8.26 -14.27 0.38
N ALA A 26 -9.07 -13.44 -0.30
CA ALA A 26 -10.31 -13.86 -0.94
C ALA A 26 -10.07 -14.93 -2.02
N THR A 27 -11.14 -15.62 -2.42
CA THR A 27 -11.06 -16.56 -3.55
C THR A 27 -10.88 -15.80 -4.86
N SER A 28 -10.20 -16.42 -5.83
CA SER A 28 -9.99 -15.82 -7.15
C SER A 28 -11.29 -15.61 -7.97
N GLU A 29 -12.39 -16.23 -7.55
CA GLU A 29 -13.72 -16.05 -8.15
C GLU A 29 -14.49 -14.87 -7.54
N GLU A 30 -14.14 -14.43 -6.33
CA GLU A 30 -14.82 -13.35 -5.62
C GLU A 30 -14.22 -11.98 -5.93
N VAL A 31 -12.88 -11.85 -5.88
CA VAL A 31 -12.18 -10.57 -5.95
C VAL A 31 -10.94 -10.68 -6.83
N GLU A 32 -10.72 -9.66 -7.64
CA GLU A 32 -9.47 -9.39 -8.35
C GLU A 32 -9.01 -7.97 -7.97
N VAL A 33 -7.88 -7.86 -7.28
CA VAL A 33 -7.27 -6.57 -6.95
C VAL A 33 -6.41 -6.15 -8.13
N LEU A 34 -6.88 -5.18 -8.91
CA LEU A 34 -6.19 -4.71 -10.10
C LEU A 34 -5.03 -3.78 -9.76
N LEU A 35 -5.26 -2.88 -8.79
CA LEU A 35 -4.34 -1.82 -8.42
C LEU A 35 -4.43 -1.54 -6.92
N ILE A 36 -3.27 -1.45 -6.29
CA ILE A 36 -3.05 -0.81 -4.99
C ILE A 36 -2.41 0.55 -5.28
N SER A 37 -3.22 1.59 -5.16
CA SER A 37 -2.86 2.99 -5.35
C SER A 37 -2.46 3.56 -3.99
N LEU A 38 -1.22 4.02 -3.86
CA LEU A 38 -0.71 4.57 -2.60
C LEU A 38 -0.88 6.08 -2.57
N THR A 39 -1.34 6.61 -1.44
CA THR A 39 -1.35 8.04 -1.15
C THR A 39 -0.67 8.31 0.19
N PHE A 40 -0.28 9.55 0.43
CA PHE A 40 0.01 10.01 1.78
C PHE A 40 -1.25 9.95 2.66
N GLY A 41 -1.06 9.94 3.96
CA GLY A 41 -2.13 10.16 4.94
C GLY A 41 -1.53 10.31 6.33
N ASN A 42 -1.79 9.36 7.23
CA ASN A 42 -1.22 9.40 8.58
C ASN A 42 0.32 9.41 8.57
N ILE A 43 0.92 8.81 7.54
CA ILE A 43 2.37 8.77 7.30
C ILE A 43 2.71 9.26 5.89
N GLU A 44 4.00 9.49 5.64
CA GLU A 44 4.51 9.82 4.31
C GLU A 44 4.31 8.67 3.31
N VAL A 45 4.06 9.00 2.04
CA VAL A 45 3.82 7.99 0.99
C VAL A 45 5.01 7.03 0.81
N LYS A 46 6.24 7.48 1.11
CA LYS A 46 7.42 6.61 1.13
C LYS A 46 7.30 5.52 2.21
N SER A 47 6.78 5.86 3.38
CA SER A 47 6.49 4.91 4.45
C SER A 47 5.32 3.99 4.07
N CYS A 48 4.27 4.53 3.42
CA CYS A 48 3.19 3.71 2.86
C CYS A 48 3.71 2.63 1.89
N LEU A 49 4.61 3.02 0.98
CA LEU A 49 5.23 2.08 0.05
C LEU A 49 6.05 1.01 0.78
N ARG A 50 6.85 1.41 1.76
CA ARG A 50 7.60 0.46 2.59
C ARG A 50 6.67 -0.54 3.28
N ASN A 51 5.53 -0.09 3.82
CA ASN A 51 4.56 -0.93 4.50
C ASN A 51 3.97 -1.99 3.56
N VAL A 52 3.57 -1.60 2.34
CA VAL A 52 3.04 -2.53 1.32
C VAL A 52 4.10 -3.53 0.85
N VAL A 53 5.33 -3.06 0.59
CA VAL A 53 6.43 -3.94 0.18
C VAL A 53 6.77 -4.94 1.29
N SER A 54 6.78 -4.49 2.55
CA SER A 54 6.94 -5.38 3.71
C SER A 54 5.82 -6.41 3.84
N MET A 55 4.57 -5.99 3.60
CA MET A 55 3.43 -6.92 3.60
C MET A 55 3.63 -8.03 2.57
N PHE A 56 3.97 -7.69 1.32
CA PHE A 56 4.22 -8.70 0.28
C PHE A 56 5.39 -9.63 0.62
N HIS A 57 6.49 -9.09 1.14
CA HIS A 57 7.63 -9.90 1.59
C HIS A 57 7.25 -10.91 2.68
N ILE A 58 6.39 -10.50 3.62
CA ILE A 58 5.89 -11.40 4.68
C ILE A 58 4.95 -12.45 4.10
N LEU A 59 4.06 -12.06 3.17
CA LEU A 59 3.14 -12.98 2.50
C LEU A 59 3.90 -14.05 1.70
N GLU A 60 4.96 -13.68 0.99
CA GLU A 60 5.81 -14.62 0.26
C GLU A 60 6.44 -15.65 1.19
N LYS A 61 7.00 -15.20 2.32
CA LYS A 61 7.55 -16.10 3.35
C LYS A 61 6.49 -17.02 3.95
N GLU A 62 5.31 -16.50 4.25
CA GLU A 62 4.21 -17.29 4.80
C GLU A 62 3.70 -18.34 3.80
N MET A 63 3.51 -17.96 2.54
CA MET A 63 3.09 -18.89 1.48
C MET A 63 4.14 -19.98 1.23
N GLN A 64 5.42 -19.62 1.26
CA GLN A 64 6.52 -20.57 1.14
C GLN A 64 6.56 -21.54 2.33
N TRP A 65 6.45 -21.02 3.56
CA TRP A 65 6.40 -21.84 4.77
C TRP A 65 5.19 -22.80 4.75
N ARG A 66 4.02 -22.35 4.30
CA ARG A 66 2.83 -23.20 4.16
C ARG A 66 3.06 -24.35 3.19
N LEU A 67 3.65 -24.06 2.03
CA LEU A 67 4.00 -25.06 1.02
C LEU A 67 4.93 -26.13 1.61
N GLU A 68 5.98 -25.71 2.31
CA GLU A 68 6.94 -26.61 2.96
C GLU A 68 6.32 -27.47 4.07
N LYS A 69 5.24 -26.99 4.72
CA LYS A 69 4.48 -27.74 5.72
C LYS A 69 3.32 -28.55 5.15
N GLY A 70 3.17 -28.61 3.82
CA GLY A 70 2.06 -29.31 3.17
C GLY A 70 0.69 -28.70 3.48
N ARG A 71 0.65 -27.40 3.79
CA ARG A 71 -0.58 -26.64 4.06
C ARG A 71 -1.05 -25.90 2.80
N PRO A 72 -2.36 -25.60 2.67
CA PRO A 72 -2.84 -24.71 1.63
C PRO A 72 -2.11 -23.36 1.72
N GLN A 73 -1.51 -22.92 0.61
CA GLN A 73 -0.74 -21.68 0.56
C GLN A 73 -1.59 -20.44 0.90
N GLY A 74 -2.91 -20.50 0.67
CA GLY A 74 -3.83 -19.37 0.88
C GLY A 74 -3.66 -18.30 -0.20
N PHE A 75 -4.22 -17.11 0.06
CA PHE A 75 -4.09 -15.91 -0.77
C PHE A 75 -4.41 -16.15 -2.25
N GLU A 76 -5.56 -16.76 -2.52
CA GLU A 76 -5.91 -17.19 -3.89
C GLU A 76 -6.09 -16.02 -4.85
N ALA A 77 -6.76 -14.93 -4.42
CA ALA A 77 -6.89 -13.72 -5.23
C ALA A 77 -5.51 -13.16 -5.63
N LEU A 78 -4.59 -13.03 -4.67
CA LEU A 78 -3.21 -12.60 -4.89
C LEU A 78 -2.46 -13.51 -5.86
N ARG A 79 -2.48 -14.82 -5.61
CA ARG A 79 -1.73 -15.80 -6.41
C ARG A 79 -2.26 -15.92 -7.82
N ALA A 80 -3.57 -15.74 -8.02
CA ALA A 80 -4.19 -15.77 -9.33
C ALA A 80 -3.88 -14.49 -10.12
N HIS A 81 -3.92 -13.32 -9.46
CA HIS A 81 -3.73 -12.02 -10.11
C HIS A 81 -2.94 -11.09 -9.17
N PRO A 82 -1.60 -11.05 -9.27
CA PRO A 82 -0.78 -10.10 -8.53
C PRO A 82 -1.17 -8.65 -8.88
N PRO A 83 -1.46 -7.79 -7.89
CA PRO A 83 -1.89 -6.42 -8.14
C PRO A 83 -0.75 -5.55 -8.66
N ILE A 84 -1.11 -4.52 -9.42
CA ILE A 84 -0.20 -3.40 -9.68
C ILE A 84 -0.07 -2.58 -8.39
N VAL A 85 1.12 -2.10 -8.07
CA VAL A 85 1.36 -1.13 -6.99
C VAL A 85 1.88 0.17 -7.61
N ALA A 86 1.23 1.29 -7.31
CA ALA A 86 1.61 2.60 -7.84
C ALA A 86 1.69 3.65 -6.73
N VAL A 87 2.71 4.51 -6.82
CA VAL A 87 2.93 5.60 -5.85
C VAL A 87 2.21 6.86 -6.34
N GLY A 88 1.35 7.41 -5.50
CA GLY A 88 0.51 8.56 -5.82
C GLY A 88 1.00 9.87 -5.20
N ALA A 89 0.05 10.67 -4.75
CA ALA A 89 0.29 11.97 -4.15
C ALA A 89 1.10 11.88 -2.85
N GLU A 90 2.01 12.84 -2.68
CA GLU A 90 2.86 12.97 -1.49
C GLU A 90 2.25 13.93 -0.46
N ASP A 91 1.35 14.82 -0.92
CA ASP A 91 0.76 15.94 -0.19
C ASP A 91 -0.69 16.19 -0.65
N PRO A 92 -1.53 16.86 0.18
CA PRO A 92 -2.90 17.22 -0.20
C PRO A 92 -2.94 18.23 -1.35
N LEU A 93 -4.10 18.36 -2.02
CA LEU A 93 -4.28 19.31 -3.13
C LEU A 93 -4.06 20.76 -2.70
N GLU A 94 -4.57 21.10 -1.52
CA GLU A 94 -4.45 22.38 -0.85
C GLU A 94 -4.27 22.10 0.66
N ASP A 95 -3.76 23.07 1.42
CA ASP A 95 -3.42 22.99 2.86
C ASP A 95 -2.15 22.22 3.26
N GLN A 96 -1.79 22.35 4.54
CA GLN A 96 -0.65 21.66 5.15
C GLN A 96 -0.99 20.20 5.44
N LYS A 97 -0.02 19.33 5.16
CA LYS A 97 -0.06 17.91 5.54
C LYS A 97 -0.14 17.77 7.06
N MET A 98 -1.21 17.15 7.55
CA MET A 98 -1.37 16.77 8.96
C MET A 98 -0.94 15.31 9.10
N LEU A 99 0.25 15.08 9.64
CA LEU A 99 0.75 13.75 9.98
C LEU A 99 0.26 13.37 11.37
N ALA A 100 -0.11 12.10 11.56
CA ALA A 100 -0.60 11.61 12.84
C ALA A 100 0.23 10.45 13.38
N ASP A 101 1.54 10.66 13.36
CA ASP A 101 2.56 9.69 13.75
C ASP A 101 2.41 9.19 15.21
N TYR A 102 1.58 9.85 16.02
CA TYR A 102 1.42 9.56 17.45
C TYR A 102 0.56 8.32 17.75
N PHE A 103 -0.43 7.98 16.91
CA PHE A 103 -1.36 6.88 17.20
C PHE A 103 -0.93 5.53 16.61
N HIS A 104 -0.19 5.56 15.50
CA HIS A 104 0.17 4.36 14.73
C HIS A 104 1.67 4.05 14.75
N GLY A 105 2.46 4.76 15.55
CA GLY A 105 3.92 4.71 15.52
C GLY A 105 4.50 5.46 14.32
N THR A 106 5.80 5.79 14.37
CA THR A 106 6.46 6.62 13.33
C THR A 106 6.52 5.98 11.93
N ASP A 107 6.11 4.72 11.81
CA ASP A 107 6.01 4.00 10.54
C ASP A 107 4.58 3.61 10.16
N GLY A 108 3.57 4.00 10.96
CA GLY A 108 2.17 3.67 10.73
C GLY A 108 1.77 2.24 11.08
N LEU A 109 2.71 1.40 11.54
CA LEU A 109 2.49 -0.01 11.89
C LEU A 109 2.95 -0.38 13.30
N GLY A 110 3.16 0.61 14.17
CA GLY A 110 3.54 0.40 15.57
C GLY A 110 5.03 0.13 15.79
N GLY A 111 5.90 0.54 14.86
CA GLY A 111 7.36 0.40 14.98
C GLY A 111 7.92 -0.93 14.48
N ILE A 112 7.25 -1.62 13.55
CA ILE A 112 7.71 -2.91 13.02
C ILE A 112 9.03 -2.81 12.26
N HIS A 113 9.32 -1.64 11.67
CA HIS A 113 10.54 -1.45 10.90
C HIS A 113 11.72 -1.08 11.80
N ALA A 114 11.42 -0.34 12.88
CA ALA A 114 12.40 0.00 13.87
C ALA A 114 11.76 0.28 15.23
N SER A 115 12.37 -0.27 16.28
CA SER A 115 12.04 0.08 17.66
C SER A 115 13.05 1.08 18.22
N VAL A 116 12.60 1.96 19.10
CA VAL A 116 13.47 2.87 19.84
C VAL A 116 13.77 2.26 21.21
N SER A 117 15.06 2.10 21.52
CA SER A 117 15.51 1.66 22.84
C SER A 117 16.19 2.81 23.59
N ILE A 118 15.83 2.98 24.85
CA ILE A 118 16.47 3.93 25.76
C ILE A 118 17.70 3.24 26.34
N THR A 119 18.88 3.61 25.88
CA THR A 119 20.14 2.97 26.27
C THR A 119 20.79 3.64 27.48
N LYS A 120 20.29 4.81 27.93
CA LYS A 120 20.83 5.53 29.09
C LYS A 120 19.74 6.26 29.88
N PRO A 121 19.70 6.16 31.23
CA PRO A 121 18.80 6.97 32.05
C PRO A 121 19.11 8.47 31.86
N PRO A 122 18.10 9.35 31.95
CA PRO A 122 18.27 10.77 31.64
C PRO A 122 19.34 11.38 32.54
N SER A 123 20.46 11.75 31.92
CA SER A 123 21.54 12.50 32.54
C SER A 123 21.46 13.90 31.95
N PHE A 124 21.03 14.89 32.75
CA PHE A 124 20.96 16.30 32.35
C PHE A 124 20.35 16.55 30.95
N GLY A 125 19.04 16.34 30.82
CA GLY A 125 18.23 17.01 29.79
C GLY A 125 18.27 16.46 28.36
N THR A 126 19.00 15.36 28.07
CA THR A 126 18.92 14.68 26.78
C THR A 126 18.74 13.17 26.96
N THR A 127 17.67 12.62 26.35
CA THR A 127 17.45 11.18 26.27
C THR A 127 18.12 10.69 24.99
N GLU A 128 19.10 9.79 25.12
CA GLU A 128 19.80 9.18 23.99
C GLU A 128 18.95 8.01 23.47
N LEU A 129 18.33 8.18 22.29
CA LEU A 129 17.46 7.21 21.66
C LEU A 129 18.26 6.43 20.61
N THR A 130 18.38 5.11 20.77
CA THR A 130 18.99 4.26 19.73
C THR A 130 17.88 3.62 18.90
N ARG A 131 17.94 3.81 17.57
CA ARG A 131 17.02 3.18 16.61
C ARG A 131 17.54 1.78 16.26
N ILE A 132 16.78 0.75 16.60
CA ILE A 132 17.07 -0.65 16.26
C ILE A 132 16.23 -1.00 15.04
N GLN A 133 16.87 -1.30 13.90
CA GLN A 133 16.18 -1.75 12.69
C GLN A 133 15.85 -3.25 12.77
N HIS A 134 14.70 -3.65 12.23
CA HIS A 134 14.25 -5.05 12.18
C HIS A 134 14.25 -5.61 10.75
N PRO A 135 15.42 -6.03 10.22
CA PRO A 135 15.57 -6.45 8.82
C PRO A 135 14.81 -7.75 8.46
N HIS A 136 14.33 -8.51 9.45
CA HIS A 136 13.54 -9.71 9.17
C HIS A 136 12.13 -9.41 8.67
N PHE A 137 11.58 -8.24 9.02
CA PHE A 137 10.22 -7.79 8.65
C PHE A 137 10.21 -6.85 7.43
N THR A 138 11.38 -6.41 6.96
CA THR A 138 11.50 -5.45 5.86
C THR A 138 12.55 -5.93 4.87
N PRO A 139 12.26 -6.02 3.58
CA PRO A 139 13.31 -6.25 2.58
C PRO A 139 14.28 -5.06 2.53
N THR A 140 15.47 -5.28 1.99
CA THR A 140 16.44 -4.19 1.76
C THR A 140 15.82 -3.10 0.87
N GLU A 141 16.15 -1.83 1.07
CA GLU A 141 15.54 -0.66 0.37
C GLU A 141 15.81 -0.63 -1.17
N ALA A 142 16.40 -1.68 -1.73
CA ALA A 142 16.65 -1.83 -3.17
C ALA A 142 15.37 -1.77 -4.03
N TRP A 143 14.18 -1.94 -3.43
CA TRP A 143 12.89 -1.84 -4.12
C TRP A 143 12.50 -0.41 -4.50
N GLU A 144 13.08 0.64 -3.91
CA GLU A 144 12.71 2.04 -4.18
C GLU A 144 12.88 2.39 -5.67
N HIS A 145 13.94 1.90 -6.31
CA HIS A 145 14.22 2.16 -7.73
C HIS A 145 13.17 1.59 -8.69
N LEU A 146 12.39 0.59 -8.25
CA LEU A 146 11.33 -0.01 -9.07
C LEU A 146 10.17 0.97 -9.33
N PHE A 147 9.98 1.94 -8.43
CA PHE A 147 8.90 2.92 -8.47
C PHE A 147 9.37 4.32 -8.89
N ASP A 148 10.67 4.53 -9.01
CA ASP A 148 11.24 5.81 -9.43
C ASP A 148 11.05 6.01 -10.95
N PRO A 149 10.30 7.04 -11.39
CA PRO A 149 10.14 7.35 -12.81
C PRO A 149 11.42 7.89 -13.46
N THR A 150 12.38 8.38 -12.65
CA THR A 150 13.66 8.95 -13.11
C THR A 150 14.78 7.91 -13.18
N SER A 151 14.58 6.73 -12.60
CA SER A 151 15.53 5.62 -12.73
C SER A 151 15.49 5.07 -14.16
N GLU A 152 16.63 5.10 -14.85
CA GLU A 152 16.79 4.29 -16.06
C GLU A 152 16.57 2.81 -15.70
N PRO A 153 16.13 1.95 -16.65
CA PRO A 153 16.12 0.51 -16.42
C PRO A 153 17.56 -0.01 -16.42
N THR A 154 18.35 0.39 -15.43
CA THR A 154 19.66 -0.17 -15.16
C THR A 154 19.46 -1.59 -14.65
N GLU A 155 20.26 -2.51 -15.21
CA GLU A 155 20.43 -3.89 -14.80
C GLU A 155 20.83 -3.96 -13.32
N ILE A 156 19.86 -3.81 -12.42
CA ILE A 156 20.01 -4.23 -11.04
C ILE A 156 19.66 -5.71 -11.06
N ASP A 157 20.67 -6.55 -10.90
CA ASP A 157 20.48 -7.98 -10.66
C ASP A 157 19.35 -8.14 -9.64
N PRO A 158 18.29 -8.90 -9.95
CA PRO A 158 17.21 -9.12 -8.99
C PRO A 158 17.86 -9.55 -7.68
N VAL A 159 17.56 -8.85 -6.59
CA VAL A 159 18.00 -9.24 -5.25
C VAL A 159 17.73 -10.74 -5.14
N PRO A 160 18.75 -11.60 -4.90
CA PRO A 160 18.55 -13.04 -4.89
C PRO A 160 17.67 -13.44 -3.70
N THR A 161 16.37 -13.28 -3.83
CA THR A 161 15.38 -14.03 -3.06
C THR A 161 15.44 -15.43 -3.66
N GLY A 162 16.26 -16.30 -3.05
CA GLY A 162 16.59 -17.62 -3.59
C GLY A 162 15.36 -18.37 -4.11
N GLY A 163 15.49 -18.97 -5.29
CA GLY A 163 14.42 -19.69 -6.01
C GLY A 163 13.65 -18.77 -6.97
N ALA A 164 13.28 -19.27 -8.14
CA ALA A 164 12.52 -18.50 -9.14
C ALA A 164 11.12 -18.13 -8.61
N HIS A 165 10.99 -17.04 -7.87
CA HIS A 165 9.75 -16.63 -7.21
C HIS A 165 9.08 -15.49 -8.00
N GLN A 166 7.84 -15.73 -8.45
CA GLN A 166 6.95 -14.68 -8.94
C GLN A 166 6.83 -13.58 -7.88
N GLN A 167 7.16 -12.34 -8.24
CA GLN A 167 6.88 -11.19 -7.39
C GLN A 167 5.38 -11.15 -7.08
N SER A 168 5.02 -10.99 -5.81
CA SER A 168 3.61 -10.95 -5.38
C SER A 168 2.90 -9.63 -5.77
N PHE A 169 3.57 -8.74 -6.48
CA PHE A 169 3.00 -7.52 -7.02
C PHE A 169 3.78 -7.07 -8.26
N ILE A 170 3.20 -6.13 -9.02
CA ILE A 170 3.81 -5.53 -10.20
C ILE A 170 4.08 -4.05 -9.90
N PRO A 171 5.34 -3.59 -9.79
CA PRO A 171 5.64 -2.19 -9.56
C PRO A 171 5.27 -1.35 -10.79
N SER A 172 4.63 -0.19 -10.57
CA SER A 172 4.42 0.82 -11.61
C SER A 172 5.27 2.06 -11.37
N LYS A 173 5.87 2.56 -12.46
CA LYS A 173 6.54 3.87 -12.51
C LYS A 173 5.57 5.03 -12.79
N ARG A 174 4.32 4.74 -13.18
CA ARG A 174 3.30 5.78 -13.35
C ARG A 174 2.80 6.23 -11.98
N ARG A 175 2.38 7.49 -11.91
CA ARG A 175 1.73 7.99 -10.70
C ARG A 175 0.38 7.32 -10.51
N ALA A 176 -0.01 7.10 -9.25
CA ALA A 176 -1.17 6.27 -8.96
C ALA A 176 -2.49 6.79 -9.57
N HIS A 177 -2.70 8.11 -9.61
CA HIS A 177 -3.86 8.71 -10.29
C HIS A 177 -3.89 8.42 -11.81
N GLU A 178 -2.74 8.28 -12.46
CA GLU A 178 -2.65 7.88 -13.87
C GLU A 178 -2.91 6.39 -14.06
N GLU A 179 -2.44 5.53 -13.14
CA GLU A 179 -2.76 4.09 -13.16
C GLU A 179 -4.24 3.83 -12.91
N ILE A 180 -4.89 4.62 -12.04
CA ILE A 180 -6.36 4.56 -11.87
C ILE A 180 -7.04 4.76 -13.22
N LEU A 181 -6.71 5.83 -13.94
CA LEU A 181 -7.29 6.12 -15.25
C LEU A 181 -6.97 5.05 -16.29
N ARG A 182 -5.73 4.54 -16.30
CA ARG A 182 -5.32 3.46 -17.20
C ARG A 182 -6.14 2.19 -16.95
N VAL A 183 -6.25 1.75 -15.69
CA VAL A 183 -7.02 0.56 -15.31
C VAL A 183 -8.50 0.71 -15.69
N LEU A 184 -9.10 1.88 -15.44
CA LEU A 184 -10.48 2.15 -15.84
C LEU A 184 -10.67 2.16 -17.37
N ARG A 185 -9.66 2.59 -18.13
CA ARG A 185 -9.69 2.60 -19.60
C ARG A 185 -9.53 1.20 -20.21
N GLU A 186 -8.69 0.37 -19.61
CA GLU A 186 -8.39 -1.00 -20.05
C GLU A 186 -9.49 -2.02 -19.68
N ASN A 187 -10.42 -1.65 -18.79
CA ASN A 187 -11.58 -2.46 -18.42
C ASN A 187 -12.88 -1.89 -18.98
N ASP A 188 -13.88 -2.75 -19.15
CA ASP A 188 -15.22 -2.32 -19.58
C ASP A 188 -15.83 -1.32 -18.58
N PRO A 189 -16.57 -0.30 -19.04
CA PRO A 189 -17.29 0.62 -18.16
C PRO A 189 -18.18 -0.13 -17.16
N ASP A 190 -18.35 0.43 -15.96
CA ASP A 190 -19.19 -0.11 -14.89
C ASP A 190 -18.77 -1.50 -14.36
N THR A 191 -17.51 -1.91 -14.57
CA THR A 191 -16.99 -3.20 -14.08
C THR A 191 -15.97 -3.11 -12.94
N VAL A 192 -15.32 -1.95 -12.76
CA VAL A 192 -14.29 -1.75 -11.74
C VAL A 192 -14.83 -0.86 -10.61
N SER A 193 -14.78 -1.35 -9.38
CA SER A 193 -15.11 -0.56 -8.18
C SER A 193 -13.83 0.03 -7.57
N ILE A 194 -13.88 1.30 -7.16
CA ILE A 194 -12.77 1.95 -6.44
C ILE A 194 -13.10 1.92 -4.95
N VAL A 195 -12.18 1.40 -4.14
CA VAL A 195 -12.27 1.37 -2.68
C VAL A 195 -11.22 2.34 -2.15
N ALA A 196 -11.67 3.52 -1.73
CA ALA A 196 -10.81 4.57 -1.18
C ALA A 196 -10.83 4.48 0.36
N VAL A 197 -9.72 4.08 0.94
CA VAL A 197 -9.52 3.94 2.40
C VAL A 197 -8.52 4.94 2.96
N GLY A 198 -7.84 5.71 2.10
CA GLY A 198 -7.03 6.85 2.49
C GLY A 198 -7.56 8.21 1.97
N PRO A 199 -6.75 9.28 2.09
CA PRO A 199 -7.09 10.59 1.55
C PRO A 199 -7.41 10.56 0.04
N LEU A 200 -8.48 11.25 -0.37
CA LEU A 200 -9.02 11.20 -1.73
C LEU A 200 -8.18 11.96 -2.79
N THR A 201 -6.94 12.33 -2.49
CA THR A 201 -6.10 13.16 -3.36
C THR A 201 -5.84 12.49 -4.72
N ASN A 202 -5.53 11.19 -4.75
CA ASN A 202 -5.34 10.46 -6.00
C ASN A 202 -6.61 10.43 -6.86
N LEU A 203 -7.77 10.20 -6.24
CA LEU A 203 -9.06 10.20 -6.94
C LEU A 203 -9.40 11.58 -7.47
N ALA A 204 -9.14 12.64 -6.69
CA ALA A 204 -9.37 14.01 -7.13
C ALA A 204 -8.46 14.39 -8.31
N LEU A 205 -7.19 14.00 -8.27
CA LEU A 205 -6.26 14.17 -9.40
C LEU A 205 -6.71 13.40 -10.64
N ALA A 206 -7.13 12.13 -10.48
CA ALA A 206 -7.63 11.32 -11.58
C ALA A 206 -8.89 11.93 -12.21
N SER A 207 -9.87 12.32 -11.38
CA SER A 207 -11.11 12.94 -11.82
C SER A 207 -10.88 14.31 -12.49
N ALA A 208 -9.88 15.08 -12.05
CA ALA A 208 -9.57 16.37 -12.65
C ALA A 208 -8.84 16.22 -14.00
N ALA A 209 -7.97 15.20 -14.12
CA ALA A 209 -7.19 14.96 -15.33
C ALA A 209 -8.03 14.37 -16.48
N ASP A 210 -8.93 13.42 -16.20
CA ASP A 210 -9.77 12.77 -17.20
C ASP A 210 -11.13 12.35 -16.60
N PRO A 211 -12.09 13.29 -16.49
CA PRO A 211 -13.40 13.03 -15.90
C PRO A 211 -14.19 11.93 -16.61
N GLU A 212 -14.08 11.85 -17.94
CA GLU A 212 -14.82 10.85 -18.75
C GLU A 212 -14.32 9.44 -18.44
N THR A 213 -13.00 9.24 -18.36
CA THR A 213 -12.44 7.95 -17.97
C THR A 213 -12.74 7.63 -16.52
N PHE A 214 -12.69 8.60 -15.61
CA PHE A 214 -13.01 8.40 -14.20
C PHE A 214 -14.46 7.94 -13.98
N LEU A 215 -15.40 8.49 -14.74
CA LEU A 215 -16.83 8.12 -14.71
C LEU A 215 -17.12 6.69 -15.20
N ARG A 216 -16.13 5.97 -15.76
CA ARG A 216 -16.27 4.55 -16.10
C ARG A 216 -16.22 3.64 -14.87
N ALA A 217 -15.82 4.15 -13.71
CA ALA A 217 -15.85 3.40 -12.47
C ALA A 217 -17.29 3.02 -12.11
N LYS A 218 -17.51 1.76 -11.77
CA LYS A 218 -18.82 1.23 -11.37
C LYS A 218 -19.38 1.96 -10.15
N GLU A 219 -18.53 2.16 -9.16
CA GLU A 219 -18.84 2.81 -7.90
C GLU A 219 -17.54 3.22 -7.21
N VAL A 220 -17.64 4.22 -6.33
CA VAL A 220 -16.57 4.61 -5.41
C VAL A 220 -17.07 4.36 -3.99
N VAL A 221 -16.42 3.45 -3.28
CA VAL A 221 -16.69 3.13 -1.88
C VAL A 221 -15.63 3.85 -1.04
N VAL A 222 -16.07 4.79 -0.21
CA VAL A 222 -15.18 5.64 0.59
C VAL A 222 -15.28 5.26 2.06
N MET A 223 -14.15 4.96 2.68
CA MET A 223 -14.01 4.95 4.14
C MET A 223 -13.57 6.37 4.55
N GLY A 224 -14.49 7.10 5.19
CA GLY A 224 -14.24 8.47 5.62
C GLY A 224 -15.51 9.25 5.89
N GLY A 225 -15.35 10.38 6.58
CA GLY A 225 -16.44 11.27 6.96
C GLY A 225 -17.14 10.86 8.26
N ALA A 226 -17.83 11.82 8.87
CA ALA A 226 -18.66 11.63 10.06
C ALA A 226 -19.94 12.45 9.89
N ILE A 227 -21.10 11.87 10.22
CA ILE A 227 -22.41 12.51 9.98
C ILE A 227 -22.97 13.13 11.27
N SER A 228 -22.95 12.38 12.36
CA SER A 228 -23.61 12.76 13.62
C SER A 228 -22.65 12.94 14.79
N GLU A 229 -21.35 12.74 14.55
CA GLU A 229 -20.30 12.80 15.57
C GLU A 229 -19.18 13.74 15.13
N PRO A 230 -18.41 14.33 16.06
CA PRO A 230 -17.16 14.99 15.73
C PRO A 230 -16.24 14.02 15.00
N GLY A 231 -15.62 14.47 13.89
CA GLY A 231 -14.66 13.67 13.17
C GLY A 231 -13.49 13.27 14.06
N ASN A 232 -13.00 12.05 13.91
CA ASN A 232 -11.72 11.63 14.47
C ASN A 232 -10.61 12.21 13.59
N ARG A 233 -9.93 13.25 14.08
CA ARG A 233 -8.63 13.62 13.54
C ARG A 233 -7.57 12.92 14.37
N SER A 234 -6.75 12.15 13.68
CA SER A 234 -5.43 11.77 14.15
C SER A 234 -4.61 13.07 14.13
N CYS A 235 -4.39 13.66 15.32
CA CYS A 235 -3.60 14.89 15.49
C CYS A 235 -2.12 14.57 15.72
#